data_AF-A0A845I1E9-F1
#
_entry.id   AF-A0A845I1E9-F1
#
_cell.length_a   1.000
_cell.length_b   1.000
_cell.length_c   1.000
_cell.angle_alpha   90.00
_cell.angle_beta   90.00
_cell.angle_gamma   90.00
#
_symmetry.space_group_name_H-M   'P 1'
#
loop_
_entity.id
_entity.type
_entity.pdbx_description
1 polymer ?
#
loop_
_entity_poly.entity_id
_entity_poly.type
_entity_poly.pdbx_seq_one_letter_code
_entity_poly.pdbx_strand_id
1 'polypeptide(L)'
;MDLYRAVPSRQFQAELILRRIPTARLPSNVPYLVDNLWEYARPLHLPSRRNAVYASPSPELALKNASAAIDADDRYMACRIEFGFDPPVIQLSVPDARDHPDLKNLQRLVTQRLQQKGISGLTAMMPCAALFLPGVTKAELQASMAASSLLADLVNEAVSIVRLWDSAPAPDGELFFEIADDNHYVLRPV
;
A
#
# COMPACT_ATOMS: atom_id res chain seq x y z
N MET A 1 -14.72 13.06 6.47
CA MET A 1 -14.30 13.30 5.08
C MET A 1 -15.05 12.30 4.23
N ASP A 2 -15.71 12.73 3.15
CA ASP A 2 -16.38 11.77 2.27
C ASP A 2 -15.33 11.03 1.43
N LEU A 3 -15.47 9.71 1.35
CA LEU A 3 -14.64 8.85 0.53
C LEU A 3 -15.47 8.22 -0.58
N TYR A 4 -14.86 8.10 -1.75
CA TYR A 4 -15.54 7.59 -2.94
C TYR A 4 -14.76 6.44 -3.54
N ARG A 5 -15.47 5.47 -4.09
CA ARG A 5 -14.89 4.34 -4.83
C ARG A 5 -15.69 4.08 -6.10
N ALA A 6 -14.99 3.86 -7.20
CA ALA A 6 -15.61 3.37 -8.41
C ALA A 6 -15.71 1.85 -8.38
N VAL A 7 -16.87 1.33 -8.74
CA VAL A 7 -17.11 -0.11 -8.91
C VAL A 7 -17.78 -0.38 -10.26
N PRO A 8 -17.54 -1.55 -10.89
CA PRO A 8 -18.28 -1.94 -12.07
C PRO A 8 -19.79 -2.02 -11.75
N SER A 9 -20.63 -1.45 -12.61
CA SER A 9 -22.08 -1.31 -12.34
C SER A 9 -22.75 -2.67 -12.20
N ARG A 10 -22.31 -3.69 -12.94
CA ARG A 10 -22.83 -5.06 -12.83
C ARG A 10 -22.41 -5.78 -11.55
N GLN A 11 -21.31 -5.38 -10.94
CA GLN A 11 -20.82 -5.95 -9.68
C GLN A 11 -21.40 -5.24 -8.46
N PHE A 12 -22.06 -4.10 -8.65
CA PHE A 12 -22.71 -3.38 -7.57
C PHE A 12 -23.91 -4.17 -7.02
N GLN A 13 -23.94 -4.28 -5.69
CA GLN A 13 -25.05 -4.86 -4.95
C GLN A 13 -25.48 -3.86 -3.89
N ALA A 14 -26.74 -3.43 -3.96
CA ALA A 14 -27.30 -2.51 -2.98
C ALA A 14 -27.27 -3.14 -1.58
N GLU A 15 -26.92 -2.35 -0.56
CA GLU A 15 -26.81 -2.77 0.85
C GLU A 15 -25.79 -3.88 1.12
N LEU A 16 -24.90 -4.20 0.19
CA LEU A 16 -23.86 -5.20 0.44
C LEU A 16 -22.90 -4.68 1.52
N ILE A 17 -22.86 -5.40 2.64
CA ILE A 17 -21.94 -5.15 3.75
C ILE A 17 -20.55 -5.67 3.35
N LEU A 18 -19.62 -4.75 3.18
CA LEU A 18 -18.22 -5.03 2.87
C LEU A 18 -17.40 -4.98 4.16
N ARG A 19 -16.56 -5.99 4.35
CA ARG A 19 -15.74 -6.18 5.56
C ARG A 19 -14.26 -6.16 5.22
N ARG A 20 -13.44 -6.24 6.27
CA ARG A 20 -11.99 -6.33 6.17
C ARG A 20 -11.54 -7.40 5.16
N ILE A 21 -10.49 -7.07 4.41
CA ILE A 21 -9.82 -7.99 3.49
C ILE A 21 -8.76 -8.76 4.30
N PRO A 22 -8.96 -10.07 4.56
CA PRO A 22 -8.07 -10.83 5.44
C PRO A 22 -6.75 -11.18 4.74
N THR A 23 -6.75 -11.25 3.41
CA THR A 23 -5.58 -11.62 2.62
C THR A 23 -4.78 -10.39 2.21
N ALA A 24 -3.47 -10.45 2.41
CA ALA A 24 -2.57 -9.41 1.94
C ALA A 24 -2.56 -9.39 0.40
N ARG A 25 -2.86 -8.23 -0.18
CA ARG A 25 -2.68 -7.97 -1.60
C ARG A 25 -1.18 -7.88 -1.92
N LEU A 26 -0.78 -8.54 -3.00
CA LEU A 26 0.55 -8.32 -3.57
C LEU A 26 0.62 -6.94 -4.23
N PRO A 27 1.66 -6.14 -3.94
CA PRO A 27 1.83 -4.85 -4.59
C PRO A 27 2.07 -5.08 -6.08
N SER A 28 1.24 -4.45 -6.92
CA SER A 28 1.31 -4.58 -8.38
C SER A 28 2.18 -3.52 -9.04
N ASN A 29 2.27 -2.33 -8.42
CA ASN A 29 2.88 -1.13 -9.02
C ASN A 29 4.07 -0.60 -8.21
N VAL A 30 4.40 -1.28 -7.10
CA VAL A 30 5.44 -0.88 -6.15
C VAL A 30 6.40 -2.07 -5.99
N PRO A 31 7.73 -1.87 -6.12
CA PRO A 31 8.69 -2.96 -5.92
C PRO A 31 8.58 -3.57 -4.51
N TYR A 32 8.72 -4.90 -4.40
CA TYR A 32 8.60 -5.62 -3.12
C TYR A 32 9.53 -5.06 -2.04
N LEU A 33 10.75 -4.67 -2.40
CA LEU A 33 11.69 -3.98 -1.51
C LEU A 33 11.05 -2.75 -0.85
N VAL A 34 10.42 -1.90 -1.65
CA VAL A 34 9.82 -0.64 -1.20
C VAL A 34 8.58 -0.93 -0.36
N ASP A 35 7.71 -1.84 -0.82
CA ASP A 35 6.50 -2.23 -0.10
C ASP A 35 6.82 -2.85 1.29
N ASN A 36 7.83 -3.73 1.36
CA ASN A 36 8.29 -4.32 2.61
C ASN A 36 8.84 -3.26 3.57
N LEU A 37 9.63 -2.30 3.08
CA LEU A 37 10.16 -1.21 3.89
C LEU A 37 9.07 -0.25 4.38
N TRP A 38 8.11 0.08 3.51
CA TRP A 38 6.95 0.87 3.90
C TRP A 38 6.14 0.17 4.98
N GLU A 39 5.77 -1.10 4.80
CA GLU A 39 4.99 -1.85 5.79
C GLU A 39 5.74 -2.02 7.12
N TYR A 40 7.07 -2.23 7.08
CA TYR A 40 7.88 -2.33 8.28
C TYR A 40 7.93 -1.00 9.07
N ALA A 41 8.11 0.11 8.36
CA ALA A 41 8.17 1.47 8.90
C ALA A 41 6.80 2.01 9.34
N ARG A 42 5.70 1.34 8.97
CA ARG A 42 4.34 1.81 9.21
C ARG A 42 4.05 2.00 10.71
N PRO A 43 3.58 3.19 11.12
CA PRO A 43 2.97 3.38 12.44
C PRO A 43 1.75 2.47 12.64
N LEU A 44 1.62 1.85 13.82
CA LEU A 44 0.56 0.85 14.09
C LEU A 44 -0.87 1.39 13.91
N HIS A 45 -1.08 2.69 14.09
CA HIS A 45 -2.39 3.33 13.98
C HIS A 45 -2.77 3.71 12.54
N LEU A 46 -1.86 3.57 11.58
CA LEU A 46 -2.11 3.86 10.16
C LEU A 46 -2.47 2.58 9.39
N PRO A 47 -3.30 2.67 8.33
CA PRO A 47 -3.76 1.50 7.59
C PRO A 47 -2.63 0.79 6.84
N SER A 48 -2.66 -0.54 6.77
CA SER A 48 -1.72 -1.29 5.91
C SER A 48 -2.16 -1.25 4.45
N ARG A 49 -1.27 -0.85 3.55
CA ARG A 49 -1.51 -0.88 2.08
C ARG A 49 -1.85 -2.28 1.54
N ARG A 50 -1.45 -3.33 2.26
CA ARG A 50 -1.66 -4.74 1.89
C ARG A 50 -3.07 -5.23 2.21
N ASN A 51 -3.72 -4.64 3.20
CA ASN A 51 -5.08 -4.99 3.62
C ASN A 51 -6.08 -3.86 3.38
N ALA A 52 -5.62 -2.76 2.76
CA ALA A 52 -6.42 -1.56 2.57
C ALA A 52 -7.40 -1.67 1.40
N VAL A 53 -8.47 -0.89 1.54
CA VAL A 53 -9.36 -0.48 0.46
C VAL A 53 -8.90 0.89 -0.04
N TYR A 54 -8.80 1.01 -1.35
CA TYR A 54 -8.40 2.24 -2.03
C TYR A 54 -9.64 3.06 -2.40
N ALA A 55 -9.54 4.37 -2.24
CA ALA A 55 -10.62 5.33 -2.45
C ALA A 55 -10.09 6.63 -3.06
N SER A 56 -10.99 7.57 -3.31
CA SER A 56 -10.72 8.90 -3.83
C SER A 56 -11.50 9.97 -3.03
N PRO A 57 -11.03 11.23 -3.02
CA PRO A 57 -11.69 12.31 -2.27
C PRO A 57 -12.90 12.89 -3.01
N SER A 58 -13.11 12.51 -4.28
CA SER A 58 -14.25 12.92 -5.07
C SER A 58 -14.76 11.79 -5.98
N PRO A 59 -16.04 11.83 -6.41
CA PRO A 59 -16.59 10.89 -7.38
C PRO A 59 -15.82 10.88 -8.72
N GLU A 60 -15.40 12.04 -9.20
CA GLU A 60 -14.70 12.20 -10.48
C GLU A 60 -13.33 11.52 -10.42
N LEU A 61 -12.60 11.71 -9.32
CA LEU A 61 -11.32 11.03 -9.10
C LEU A 61 -11.51 9.52 -8.91
N ALA A 62 -12.59 9.08 -8.28
CA ALA A 62 -12.91 7.66 -8.15
C ALA A 62 -13.09 7.01 -9.54
N LEU A 63 -13.85 7.66 -10.43
CA LEU A 63 -14.08 7.19 -11.80
C LEU A 63 -12.80 7.24 -12.64
N LYS A 64 -12.01 8.32 -12.53
CA LYS A 64 -10.74 8.48 -13.25
C LYS A 64 -9.73 7.38 -12.91
N ASN A 65 -9.68 6.96 -11.65
CA ASN A 65 -8.72 5.97 -11.15
C ASN A 65 -9.25 4.52 -11.21
N ALA A 66 -10.45 4.32 -11.77
CA ALA A 66 -11.06 3.01 -11.87
C ALA A 66 -10.25 2.08 -12.79
N SER A 67 -9.91 0.89 -12.29
CA SER A 67 -8.95 -0.02 -12.96
C SER A 67 -9.31 -1.51 -12.90
N ALA A 68 -10.46 -1.85 -12.34
CA ALA A 68 -10.99 -3.21 -12.41
C ALA A 68 -11.22 -3.66 -13.87
N ALA A 69 -11.15 -4.96 -14.13
CA ALA A 69 -11.60 -5.45 -15.42
C ALA A 69 -13.12 -5.26 -15.52
N ILE A 70 -13.58 -4.66 -16.63
CA ILE A 70 -15.00 -4.53 -16.96
C ILE A 70 -15.25 -5.13 -18.34
N ASP A 71 -16.43 -5.72 -18.52
CA ASP A 71 -16.87 -6.18 -19.83
C ASP A 71 -17.09 -4.99 -20.77
N ALA A 72 -17.07 -5.22 -22.09
CA ALA A 72 -17.25 -4.17 -23.10
C ALA A 72 -18.56 -3.36 -22.94
N ASP A 73 -19.59 -3.98 -22.35
CA ASP A 73 -20.92 -3.39 -22.13
C ASP A 73 -21.17 -2.99 -20.66
N ASP A 74 -20.14 -2.91 -19.82
CA ASP A 74 -20.24 -2.44 -18.44
C ASP A 74 -19.64 -1.04 -18.28
N ARG A 75 -19.98 -0.37 -17.20
CA ARG A 75 -19.48 0.97 -16.88
C ARG A 75 -19.17 1.08 -15.40
N TYR A 76 -18.24 1.96 -15.07
CA TYR A 76 -18.02 2.34 -13.69
C TYR A 76 -19.12 3.23 -13.14
N MET A 77 -19.39 3.05 -11.86
CA MET A 77 -20.25 3.91 -11.06
C MET A 77 -19.46 4.36 -9.84
N ALA A 78 -19.46 5.67 -9.58
CA ALA A 78 -18.93 6.21 -8.34
C ALA A 78 -19.91 5.89 -7.21
N CYS A 79 -19.37 5.46 -6.08
CA CYS A 79 -20.12 5.27 -4.85
C CYS A 79 -19.44 6.03 -3.72
N ARG A 80 -20.22 6.74 -2.91
CA ARG A 80 -19.79 7.19 -1.59
C ARG A 80 -19.69 5.98 -0.66
N ILE A 81 -18.65 5.98 0.18
CA ILE A 81 -18.43 4.96 1.19
C ILE A 81 -19.08 5.42 2.50
N GLU A 82 -19.91 4.55 3.09
CA GLU A 82 -20.49 4.77 4.41
C GLU A 82 -19.98 3.71 5.38
N PHE A 83 -19.34 4.14 6.45
CA PHE A 83 -18.74 3.26 7.45
C PHE A 83 -19.69 3.00 8.63
N GLY A 84 -19.54 1.85 9.28
CA GLY A 84 -20.11 1.64 10.61
C GLY A 84 -19.49 2.60 11.64
N PHE A 85 -18.17 2.79 11.56
CA PHE A 85 -17.43 3.86 12.25
C PHE A 85 -16.19 4.26 11.45
N ASP A 86 -15.73 5.51 11.59
CA ASP A 86 -14.64 6.06 10.79
C ASP A 86 -13.32 5.28 11.01
N PRO A 87 -12.73 4.67 9.95
CA PRO A 87 -11.43 4.03 10.05
C PRO A 87 -10.29 5.06 9.94
N PRO A 88 -9.05 4.70 10.33
CA PRO A 88 -7.88 5.46 9.94
C PRO A 88 -7.74 5.50 8.41
N VAL A 89 -7.61 6.71 7.87
CA VAL A 89 -7.44 6.98 6.44
C VAL A 89 -6.09 7.66 6.25
N ILE A 90 -5.37 7.30 5.19
CA ILE A 90 -4.22 8.06 4.73
C ILE A 90 -4.48 8.59 3.33
N GLN A 91 -3.98 9.79 3.06
CA GLN A 91 -3.90 10.39 1.73
C GLN A 91 -2.45 10.63 1.38
N LEU A 92 -2.01 10.16 0.22
CA LEU A 92 -0.64 10.36 -0.22
C LEU A 92 -0.41 11.81 -0.69
N SER A 93 0.86 12.22 -0.69
CA SER A 93 1.30 13.48 -1.29
C SER A 93 1.44 13.40 -2.82
N VAL A 94 1.13 12.26 -3.41
CA VAL A 94 1.24 11.97 -4.84
C VAL A 94 -0.04 11.28 -5.33
N PRO A 95 -0.43 11.44 -6.60
CA PRO A 95 -1.67 10.86 -7.13
C PRO A 95 -1.69 9.33 -7.11
N ASP A 96 -0.53 8.69 -7.22
CA ASP A 96 -0.36 7.24 -7.24
C ASP A 96 0.92 6.87 -6.49
N ALA A 97 0.88 5.78 -5.71
CA ALA A 97 2.04 5.33 -4.95
C ALA A 97 3.27 5.02 -5.82
N ARG A 98 3.09 4.69 -7.10
CA ARG A 98 4.21 4.48 -8.04
C ARG A 98 5.02 5.76 -8.32
N ASP A 99 4.43 6.92 -8.03
CA ASP A 99 5.08 8.22 -8.22
C ASP A 99 5.78 8.71 -6.95
N HIS A 100 5.70 7.94 -5.85
CA HIS A 100 6.28 8.35 -4.58
C HIS A 100 7.83 8.36 -4.62
N PRO A 101 8.50 9.44 -4.14
CA PRO A 101 9.96 9.56 -4.19
C PRO A 101 10.74 8.43 -3.50
N ASP A 102 10.14 7.80 -2.49
CA ASP A 102 10.71 6.63 -1.80
C ASP A 102 11.07 5.51 -2.77
N LEU A 103 10.30 5.31 -3.86
CA LEU A 103 10.61 4.25 -4.81
C LEU A 103 12.02 4.40 -5.37
N LYS A 104 12.37 5.60 -5.80
CA LYS A 104 13.70 5.91 -6.33
C LYS A 104 14.75 5.95 -5.22
N ASN A 105 14.43 6.57 -4.08
CA ASN A 105 15.39 6.79 -3.01
C ASN A 105 15.81 5.49 -2.31
N LEU A 106 14.86 4.62 -1.97
CA LEU A 106 15.12 3.35 -1.29
C LEU A 106 15.87 2.38 -2.19
N GLN A 107 15.44 2.25 -3.46
CA GLN A 107 16.15 1.40 -4.43
C GLN A 107 17.60 1.86 -4.62
N ARG A 108 17.82 3.17 -4.77
CA ARG A 108 19.16 3.74 -4.90
C ARG A 108 20.01 3.46 -3.67
N LEU A 109 19.47 3.69 -2.47
CA LEU A 109 20.18 3.45 -1.22
C LEU A 109 20.60 1.99 -1.08
N VAL A 110 19.66 1.06 -1.25
CA VAL A 110 19.94 -0.38 -1.13
C VAL A 110 20.97 -0.83 -2.16
N THR A 111 20.82 -0.40 -3.42
CA THR A 111 21.78 -0.72 -4.49
C THR A 111 23.17 -0.19 -4.16
N GLN A 112 23.29 1.07 -3.72
CA GLN A 112 24.58 1.67 -3.36
C GLN A 112 25.24 0.95 -2.19
N ARG A 113 24.48 0.58 -1.16
CA ARG A 113 25.03 -0.12 0.02
C ARG A 113 25.49 -1.53 -0.28
N LEU A 114 24.74 -2.26 -1.11
CA LEU A 114 25.16 -3.59 -1.58
C LEU A 114 26.45 -3.50 -2.41
N GLN A 115 26.54 -2.52 -3.32
CA GLN A 115 27.75 -2.27 -4.12
C GLN A 115 28.96 -1.90 -3.25
N GLN A 116 28.80 -1.00 -2.29
CA GLN A 116 29.88 -0.58 -1.38
C GLN A 116 30.42 -1.73 -0.53
N LYS A 117 29.54 -2.66 -0.13
CA LYS A 117 29.93 -3.88 0.59
C LYS A 117 30.45 -5.00 -0.32
N GLY A 118 30.57 -4.75 -1.64
CA GLY A 118 31.04 -5.73 -2.61
C GLY A 118 30.10 -6.94 -2.78
N ILE A 119 28.83 -6.81 -2.38
CA ILE A 119 27.86 -7.90 -2.45
C ILE A 119 27.48 -8.12 -3.91
N SER A 120 27.88 -9.28 -4.44
CA SER A 120 27.60 -9.67 -5.81
C SER A 120 27.36 -11.19 -5.90
N GLY A 121 26.48 -11.60 -6.82
CA GLY A 121 26.08 -12.99 -6.97
C GLY A 121 24.97 -13.44 -6.00
N LEU A 122 24.32 -14.55 -6.35
CA LEU A 122 23.13 -15.05 -5.64
C LEU A 122 23.40 -15.35 -4.16
N THR A 123 24.46 -16.10 -3.87
CA THR A 123 24.80 -16.52 -2.49
C THR A 123 25.02 -15.33 -1.54
N ALA A 124 25.70 -14.29 -2.01
CA ALA A 124 25.96 -13.10 -1.19
C ALA A 124 24.71 -12.23 -1.00
N MET A 125 23.74 -12.32 -1.93
CA MET A 125 22.44 -11.63 -1.85
C MET A 125 21.42 -12.36 -0.99
N MET A 126 21.56 -13.67 -0.78
CA MET A 126 20.59 -14.49 -0.02
C MET A 126 20.25 -13.94 1.38
N PRO A 127 21.21 -13.42 2.18
CA PRO A 127 20.88 -12.82 3.47
C PRO A 127 19.94 -11.61 3.37
N CYS A 128 19.77 -11.00 2.19
CA CYS A 128 18.87 -9.88 1.94
C CYS A 128 17.57 -10.30 1.24
N ALA A 129 17.38 -11.59 0.94
CA ALA A 129 16.28 -12.08 0.10
C ALA A 129 14.90 -11.65 0.61
N ALA A 130 14.70 -11.59 1.94
CA ALA A 130 13.45 -11.16 2.56
C ALA A 130 12.96 -9.80 2.06
N LEU A 131 13.86 -8.86 1.73
CA LEU A 131 13.45 -7.57 1.17
C LEU A 131 12.84 -7.71 -0.23
N PHE A 132 13.25 -8.70 -1.00
CA PHE A 132 12.83 -8.88 -2.39
C PHE A 132 11.70 -9.89 -2.54
N LEU A 133 11.24 -10.51 -1.45
CA LEU A 133 10.09 -11.40 -1.45
C LEU A 133 8.78 -10.62 -1.33
N PRO A 134 7.70 -11.06 -2.00
CA PRO A 134 6.40 -10.43 -1.87
C PRO A 134 5.81 -10.61 -0.46
N GLY A 135 5.25 -9.54 0.11
CA GLY A 135 4.36 -9.63 1.26
C GLY A 135 5.01 -10.05 2.59
N VAL A 136 6.33 -9.88 2.75
CA VAL A 136 7.03 -10.26 3.98
C VAL A 136 6.50 -9.46 5.16
N THR A 137 5.99 -10.15 6.18
CA THR A 137 5.42 -9.51 7.37
C THR A 137 6.50 -8.85 8.21
N LYS A 138 6.09 -7.93 9.10
CA LYS A 138 7.01 -7.28 10.04
C LYS A 138 7.77 -8.31 10.89
N ALA A 139 7.09 -9.35 11.38
CA ALA A 139 7.71 -10.40 12.19
C ALA A 139 8.74 -11.23 11.40
N GLU A 140 8.42 -11.61 10.15
CA GLU A 140 9.36 -12.34 9.28
C GLU A 140 10.58 -11.50 8.90
N LEU A 141 10.39 -10.19 8.64
CA LEU A 141 11.51 -9.29 8.35
C LEU A 141 12.39 -9.11 9.60
N GLN A 142 11.79 -8.95 10.78
CA GLN A 142 12.54 -8.86 12.04
C GLN A 142 13.34 -10.14 12.31
N ALA A 143 12.75 -11.32 12.10
CA ALA A 143 13.45 -12.59 12.24
C ALA A 143 14.63 -12.70 11.25
N SER A 144 14.43 -12.24 10.00
CA SER A 144 15.48 -12.22 8.99
C SER A 144 16.62 -11.24 9.35
N MET A 145 16.28 -10.06 9.89
CA MET A 145 17.27 -9.09 10.39
C MET A 145 18.07 -9.65 11.57
N ALA A 146 17.42 -10.39 12.49
CA ALA A 146 18.12 -11.03 13.60
C ALA A 146 19.13 -12.09 13.14
N ALA A 147 18.87 -12.72 11.98
CA ALA A 147 19.77 -13.72 11.38
C ALA A 147 20.87 -13.11 10.49
N SER A 148 20.81 -11.81 10.15
CA SER A 148 21.70 -11.17 9.18
C SER A 148 21.96 -9.70 9.54
N SER A 149 23.17 -9.41 10.04
CA SER A 149 23.59 -8.02 10.31
C SER A 149 23.60 -7.16 9.06
N LEU A 150 23.95 -7.74 7.90
CA LEU A 150 23.86 -7.07 6.60
C LEU A 150 22.44 -6.57 6.32
N LEU A 151 21.44 -7.43 6.51
CA LEU A 151 20.04 -7.06 6.30
C LEU A 151 19.57 -6.06 7.35
N ALA A 152 19.93 -6.25 8.61
CA ALA A 152 19.58 -5.34 9.69
C ALA A 152 20.08 -3.91 9.42
N ASP A 153 21.35 -3.76 9.04
CA ASP A 153 21.95 -2.47 8.68
C ASP A 153 21.18 -1.81 7.52
N LEU A 154 20.93 -2.56 6.46
CA LEU A 154 20.22 -2.08 5.27
C LEU A 154 18.80 -1.62 5.59
N VAL A 155 18.05 -2.41 6.36
CA VAL A 155 16.67 -2.09 6.73
C VAL A 155 16.63 -0.87 7.63
N ASN A 156 17.47 -0.82 8.67
CA ASN A 156 17.49 0.32 9.60
C ASN A 156 17.82 1.62 8.88
N GLU A 157 18.80 1.61 7.96
CA GLU A 157 19.14 2.78 7.18
C GLU A 157 18.01 3.17 6.21
N ALA A 158 17.45 2.21 5.47
CA ALA A 158 16.38 2.46 4.51
C ALA A 158 15.10 2.99 5.19
N VAL A 159 14.72 2.42 6.34
CA VAL A 159 13.55 2.85 7.12
C VAL A 159 13.71 4.30 7.62
N SER A 160 14.93 4.72 7.96
CA SER A 160 15.19 6.09 8.43
C SER A 160 14.90 7.18 7.39
N ILE A 161 14.80 6.80 6.11
CA ILE A 161 14.50 7.71 4.99
C ILE A 161 13.12 7.48 4.37
N VAL A 162 12.30 6.57 4.91
CA VAL A 162 10.91 6.39 4.46
C VAL A 162 10.13 7.67 4.75
N ARG A 163 9.39 8.15 3.75
CA ARG A 163 8.58 9.37 3.85
C ARG A 163 7.10 9.17 3.57
N LEU A 164 6.69 7.99 3.09
CA LEU A 164 5.29 7.69 2.78
C LEU A 164 4.33 8.07 3.91
N TRP A 165 4.70 7.76 5.16
CA TRP A 165 3.83 7.89 6.33
C TRP A 165 3.78 9.31 6.92
N ASP A 166 4.70 10.20 6.52
CA ASP A 166 4.87 11.54 7.10
C ASP A 166 4.63 12.66 6.08
N SER A 167 4.27 12.32 4.84
CA SER A 167 4.14 13.30 3.76
C SER A 167 2.81 14.04 3.84
N ALA A 168 2.84 15.36 3.60
CA ALA A 168 1.64 16.18 3.59
C ALA A 168 0.69 15.75 2.45
N PRO A 169 -0.62 15.60 2.70
CA PRO A 169 -1.55 15.07 1.72
C PRO A 169 -1.73 16.03 0.53
N ALA A 170 -1.83 15.47 -0.68
CA ALA A 170 -2.17 16.22 -1.89
C ALA A 170 -3.68 16.10 -2.19
N PRO A 171 -4.36 17.12 -2.73
CA PRO A 171 -5.79 17.07 -3.01
C PRO A 171 -6.23 15.91 -3.92
N ASP A 172 -5.39 15.52 -4.87
CA ASP A 172 -5.60 14.42 -5.80
C ASP A 172 -4.84 13.14 -5.41
N GLY A 173 -4.24 13.14 -4.22
CA GLY A 173 -3.44 12.02 -3.71
C GLY A 173 -4.27 10.76 -3.51
N GLU A 174 -3.63 9.60 -3.76
CA GLU A 174 -4.23 8.29 -3.51
C GLU A 174 -4.68 8.20 -2.04
N LEU A 175 -5.93 7.79 -1.83
CA LEU A 175 -6.48 7.52 -0.51
C LEU A 175 -6.61 6.03 -0.27
N PHE A 176 -6.29 5.59 0.93
CA PHE A 176 -6.61 4.24 1.36
C PHE A 176 -6.86 4.15 2.85
N PHE A 177 -7.66 3.16 3.24
CA PHE A 177 -8.03 2.88 4.62
C PHE A 177 -8.08 1.37 4.85
N GLU A 178 -7.99 0.95 6.11
CA GLU A 178 -8.14 -0.46 6.51
C GLU A 178 -9.36 -0.58 7.44
N ILE A 179 -10.19 -1.58 7.18
CA ILE A 179 -11.38 -1.87 7.99
C ILE A 179 -10.98 -2.79 9.13
N ALA A 180 -11.33 -2.44 10.37
CA ALA A 180 -11.15 -3.31 11.54
C ALA A 180 -12.08 -4.54 11.49
N ASP A 181 -11.75 -5.59 12.24
CA ASP A 181 -12.50 -6.86 12.20
C ASP A 181 -13.98 -6.69 12.63
N ASP A 182 -14.25 -5.76 13.54
CA ASP A 182 -15.58 -5.40 14.04
C ASP A 182 -16.28 -4.28 13.25
N ASN A 183 -15.64 -3.79 12.18
CA ASN A 183 -16.18 -2.72 11.34
C ASN A 183 -16.66 -3.24 9.98
N HIS A 184 -17.36 -2.38 9.26
CA HIS A 184 -17.83 -2.62 7.90
C HIS A 184 -18.05 -1.29 7.16
N TYR A 185 -18.27 -1.39 5.86
CA TYR A 185 -18.74 -0.28 5.05
C TYR A 185 -19.75 -0.75 4.00
N VAL A 186 -20.54 0.19 3.50
CA VAL A 186 -21.44 0.01 2.35
C VAL A 186 -21.14 1.04 1.28
N LEU A 187 -21.57 0.77 0.05
CA LEU A 187 -21.41 1.65 -1.09
C LEU A 187 -22.76 2.28 -1.46
N ARG A 188 -22.82 3.62 -1.51
CA ARG A 188 -23.97 4.40 -1.96
C ARG A 188 -23.70 5.05 -3.31
N PRO A 189 -24.42 4.71 -4.38
CA PRO A 189 -24.29 5.38 -5.67
C PRO A 189 -24.45 6.90 -5.54
N VAL A 190 -23.66 7.66 -6.30
CA VAL A 190 -23.72 9.13 -6.39
C VAL A 190 -23.73 9.61 -7.83
#